data_AF-A0A8S4PI01-F1
#
_entry.id   AF-A0A8S4PI01-F1
#
_cell.length_a   1.000
_cell.length_b   1.000
_cell.length_c   1.000
_cell.angle_alpha   90.00
_cell.angle_beta   90.00
_cell.angle_gamma   90.00
#
_symmetry.space_group_name_H-M   'P 1'
#
loop_
_entity.id
_entity.type
_entity.pdbx_description
1 polymer ?
#
loop_
_entity_poly.entity_id
_entity_poly.type
_entity_poly.pdbx_seq_one_letter_code
_entity_poly.pdbx_strand_id
1 'polypeptide(L)'
;MEKKDRICLLLILVMFAMGLAVVSLAGSAIFYYKIEELKTRIETLENQQLIQSSTEQRDRSHDSRIIHSKRGKRQAAGTSATGNIYGRDGRDGMAGPQGPPGQQGPPGPAGRDGSPGRDGRDGLAGQGLSAEDIKDLVEALQTNDCINRSSNIQGPQVSPAPIGSGPPGTGGATYVRWGRTTCPTNVEQVYSGIAGKSYYADAGGGANYLCLPRDPEWGKTMAGWQQGSAMHGVEYELGLNNPFLTENFPDPSQPASWLHDHDVVCTVCRVPERGSQIMIPAHKSCPDTWTKEYNGYLMSERHKNTKSDFICVDEAPEADEGGHEDKNGGLLYVVEAYCAHALPCPNYQHGFELTCAVCTK
;
A
#
# COMPACT_ATOMS: atom_id res chain seq x y z
N MET A 1 59.46 -53.54 14.96
CA MET A 1 59.19 -52.44 14.03
C MET A 1 60.22 -52.47 12.92
N GLU A 2 59.78 -52.84 11.72
CA GLU A 2 60.60 -52.76 10.51
C GLU A 2 60.86 -51.30 10.13
N LYS A 3 61.77 -51.11 9.15
CA LYS A 3 62.07 -49.78 8.58
C LYS A 3 60.82 -49.10 8.00
N LYS A 4 59.86 -49.87 7.48
CA LYS A 4 58.58 -49.39 6.96
C LYS A 4 57.68 -48.82 8.07
N ASP A 5 57.54 -49.52 9.20
CA ASP A 5 56.70 -49.07 10.33
C ASP A 5 57.17 -47.72 10.88
N ARG A 6 58.49 -47.54 10.98
CA ARG A 6 59.10 -46.28 11.45
C ARG A 6 58.82 -45.12 10.49
N ILE A 7 58.86 -45.36 9.18
CA ILE A 7 58.52 -44.35 8.16
C ILE A 7 57.03 -44.01 8.22
N CYS A 8 56.16 -45.02 8.33
CA CYS A 8 54.72 -44.82 8.43
C CYS A 8 54.33 -43.98 9.66
N LEU A 9 54.91 -44.30 10.83
CA LEU A 9 54.69 -43.53 12.06
C LEU A 9 55.21 -42.09 11.94
N LEU A 10 56.36 -41.88 11.29
CA LEU A 10 56.92 -40.54 11.08
C LEU A 10 56.02 -39.68 10.17
N LEU A 11 55.49 -40.27 9.10
CA LEU A 11 54.55 -39.59 8.19
C LEU A 11 53.24 -39.20 8.91
N ILE A 12 52.68 -40.09 9.74
CA ILE A 12 51.49 -39.78 10.54
C ILE A 12 51.75 -38.60 11.49
N LEU A 13 52.89 -38.59 12.18
CA LEU A 13 53.26 -37.49 13.08
C LEU A 13 53.47 -36.15 12.34
N VAL A 14 54.09 -36.18 11.15
CA VAL A 14 54.25 -34.98 10.31
C VAL A 14 52.89 -34.45 9.83
N MET A 15 51.99 -35.33 9.37
CA MET A 15 50.64 -34.94 8.94
C MET A 15 49.83 -34.34 10.09
N PHE A 16 49.95 -34.90 11.31
CA PHE A 16 49.27 -34.37 12.49
C PHE A 16 49.81 -33.00 12.92
N ALA A 17 51.15 -32.81 12.90
CA ALA A 17 51.78 -31.53 13.20
C ALA A 17 51.41 -30.44 12.17
N MET A 18 51.38 -30.79 10.88
CA MET A 18 50.92 -29.91 9.80
C MET A 18 49.45 -29.50 10.01
N GLY A 19 48.56 -30.44 10.38
CA GLY A 19 47.16 -30.16 10.69
C GLY A 19 47.00 -29.17 11.85
N LEU A 20 47.73 -29.37 12.96
CA LEU A 20 47.70 -28.46 14.10
C LEU A 20 48.21 -27.04 13.75
N ALA A 21 49.24 -26.93 12.90
CA ALA A 21 49.74 -25.65 12.44
C ALA A 21 48.69 -24.88 11.60
N VAL A 22 47.97 -25.59 10.70
CA VAL A 22 46.89 -24.98 9.89
C VAL A 22 45.73 -24.50 10.76
N VAL A 23 45.32 -25.26 11.78
CA VAL A 23 44.26 -24.84 12.72
C VAL A 23 44.65 -23.58 13.50
N SER A 24 45.92 -23.47 13.92
CA SER A 24 46.45 -22.27 14.62
C SER A 24 46.47 -21.02 13.71
N LEU A 25 46.88 -21.19 12.45
CA LEU A 25 46.90 -20.11 11.46
C LEU A 25 45.49 -19.66 11.06
N ALA A 26 44.54 -20.58 10.89
CA ALA A 26 43.15 -20.24 10.62
C ALA A 26 42.48 -19.53 11.80
N GLY A 27 42.72 -20.02 13.03
CA GLY A 27 42.17 -19.41 14.25
C GLY A 27 42.66 -17.98 14.48
N SER A 28 43.96 -17.71 14.23
CA SER A 28 44.50 -16.35 14.32
C SER A 28 43.94 -15.42 13.24
N ALA A 29 43.78 -15.87 11.99
CA ALA A 29 43.16 -15.08 10.93
C ALA A 29 41.70 -14.69 11.24
N ILE A 30 40.89 -15.62 11.78
CA ILE A 30 39.52 -15.36 12.22
C ILE A 30 39.49 -14.34 13.37
N PHE A 31 40.43 -14.45 14.32
CA PHE A 31 40.55 -13.50 15.43
C PHE A 31 40.90 -12.08 14.95
N TYR A 32 41.85 -11.94 14.01
CA TYR A 32 42.17 -10.64 13.41
C TYR A 32 40.99 -10.03 12.64
N TYR A 33 40.27 -10.81 11.83
CA TYR A 33 39.08 -10.34 11.12
C TYR A 33 38.01 -9.79 12.08
N LYS A 34 37.77 -10.52 13.17
CA LYS A 34 36.77 -10.15 14.18
C LYS A 34 37.17 -8.93 15.02
N ILE A 35 38.47 -8.67 15.17
CA ILE A 35 38.99 -7.44 15.80
C ILE A 35 38.68 -6.21 14.94
N GLU A 36 38.93 -6.26 13.63
CA GLU A 36 38.63 -5.10 12.76
C GLU A 36 37.12 -4.88 12.62
N GLU A 37 36.32 -5.95 12.57
CA GLU A 37 34.85 -5.84 12.63
C GLU A 37 34.38 -5.12 13.91
N LEU A 38 34.97 -5.46 15.07
CA LEU A 38 34.70 -4.80 16.35
C LEU A 38 35.12 -3.32 16.34
N LYS A 39 36.25 -2.99 15.71
CA LYS A 39 36.75 -1.61 15.60
C LYS A 39 35.83 -0.72 14.76
N THR A 40 35.41 -1.19 13.59
CA THR A 40 34.44 -0.45 12.74
C THR A 40 33.09 -0.26 13.45
N ARG A 41 32.62 -1.25 14.22
CA ARG A 41 31.41 -1.11 15.05
C ARG A 41 31.57 -0.03 16.13
N ILE A 42 32.72 0.08 16.79
CA ILE A 42 32.99 1.14 17.79
C ILE A 42 32.99 2.52 17.13
N GLU A 43 33.73 2.71 16.03
CA GLU A 43 33.77 3.99 15.29
C GLU A 43 32.38 4.41 14.77
N THR A 44 31.53 3.44 14.41
CA THR A 44 30.14 3.69 14.00
C THR A 44 29.27 4.15 15.19
N LEU A 45 29.40 3.53 16.36
CA LEU A 45 28.65 3.89 17.56
C LEU A 45 29.02 5.28 18.09
N GLU A 46 30.31 5.66 18.05
CA GLU A 46 30.77 7.00 18.42
C GLU A 46 30.18 8.06 17.48
N ASN A 47 30.18 7.81 16.17
CA ASN A 47 29.54 8.70 15.19
C ASN A 47 28.01 8.79 15.38
N GLN A 48 27.32 7.70 15.69
CA GLN A 48 25.88 7.72 15.99
C GLN A 48 25.56 8.57 17.22
N GLN A 49 26.33 8.45 18.31
CA GLN A 49 26.15 9.31 19.50
C GLN A 49 26.39 10.78 19.17
N LEU A 50 27.40 11.10 18.34
CA LEU A 50 27.67 12.47 17.91
C LEU A 50 26.49 13.05 17.13
N ILE A 51 25.94 12.28 16.17
CA ILE A 51 24.78 12.67 15.37
C ILE A 51 23.54 12.88 16.26
N GLN A 52 23.25 11.95 17.18
CA GLN A 52 22.10 12.06 18.08
C GLN A 52 22.18 13.30 18.98
N SER A 53 23.37 13.63 19.50
CA SER A 53 23.55 14.87 20.27
C SER A 53 23.28 16.14 19.43
N SER A 54 23.57 16.10 18.13
CA SER A 54 23.33 17.21 17.19
C SER A 54 21.86 17.36 16.78
N THR A 55 21.08 16.28 16.75
CA THR A 55 19.65 16.33 16.45
C THR A 55 18.86 16.81 17.67
N GLU A 56 19.17 16.28 18.87
CA GLU A 56 18.56 16.75 20.13
C GLU A 56 18.83 18.23 20.45
N GLN A 57 19.93 18.80 19.95
CA GLN A 57 20.19 20.26 20.01
C GLN A 57 19.38 21.04 18.95
N ARG A 58 19.21 20.49 17.74
CA ARG A 58 18.37 21.10 16.69
C ARG A 58 16.90 21.13 17.09
N ASP A 59 16.38 20.06 17.67
CA ASP A 59 14.97 19.98 18.10
C ASP A 59 14.67 20.94 19.26
N ARG A 60 15.57 21.04 20.25
CA ARG A 60 15.47 22.06 21.32
C ARG A 60 15.50 23.50 20.79
N SER A 61 16.27 23.75 19.72
CA SER A 61 16.30 25.05 19.03
C SER A 61 14.98 25.33 18.29
N HIS A 62 14.38 24.30 17.69
CA HIS A 62 13.12 24.42 16.97
C HIS A 62 11.92 24.65 17.90
N ASP A 63 11.86 23.97 19.04
CA ASP A 63 10.76 24.11 20.01
C ASP A 63 10.77 25.48 20.69
N SER A 64 11.96 26.00 21.02
CA SER A 64 12.13 27.38 21.52
C SER A 64 11.55 28.43 20.55
N ARG A 65 11.74 28.25 19.23
CA ARG A 65 11.14 29.14 18.21
C ARG A 65 9.62 29.07 18.16
N ILE A 66 9.01 27.90 18.40
CA ILE A 66 7.55 27.72 18.41
C ILE A 66 6.91 28.39 19.65
N ILE A 67 7.57 28.34 20.80
CA ILE A 67 7.11 29.01 22.03
C ILE A 67 7.06 30.54 21.87
N HIS A 68 8.02 31.14 21.13
CA HIS A 68 8.05 32.58 20.87
C HIS A 68 6.94 33.02 19.89
N SER A 69 6.64 32.22 18.86
CA SER A 69 5.57 32.53 17.88
C SER A 69 4.17 32.52 18.52
N LYS A 70 3.88 31.57 19.42
CA LYS A 70 2.55 31.44 20.06
C LYS A 70 2.25 32.48 21.14
N ARG A 71 3.24 33.28 21.58
CA ARG A 71 3.04 34.33 22.62
C ARG A 71 2.74 35.74 22.05
N GLY A 72 2.90 35.95 20.75
CA GLY A 72 2.70 37.26 20.09
C GLY A 72 1.26 37.69 19.79
N LYS A 73 0.24 36.93 20.18
CA LYS A 73 -1.19 37.23 19.92
C LYS A 73 -2.06 37.14 21.17
N ARG A 74 -1.80 37.96 22.19
CA ARG A 74 -2.78 38.37 23.22
C ARG A 74 -2.31 39.60 23.99
N GLN A 75 -3.28 40.47 24.29
CA GLN A 75 -3.26 41.65 25.17
C GLN A 75 -2.59 42.93 24.64
N ALA A 76 -3.28 44.04 24.92
CA ALA A 76 -2.91 45.41 24.60
C ALA A 76 -2.95 46.25 25.89
N ALA A 77 -2.33 47.44 25.83
CA ALA A 77 -2.35 48.54 26.81
C ALA A 77 -1.57 48.36 28.14
N GLY A 78 -0.76 49.38 28.50
CA GLY A 78 -0.42 49.68 29.90
C GLY A 78 1.04 49.99 30.28
N THR A 79 1.44 51.27 30.16
CA THR A 79 2.37 52.03 31.06
C THR A 79 3.84 51.60 31.33
N SER A 80 4.75 52.54 30.99
CA SER A 80 5.92 53.05 31.73
C SER A 80 7.15 52.19 32.14
N ALA A 81 8.19 52.30 31.30
CA ALA A 81 9.53 52.83 31.61
C ALA A 81 10.43 52.22 32.73
N THR A 82 11.38 51.35 32.32
CA THR A 82 12.86 51.47 32.51
C THR A 82 13.63 50.52 31.55
N GLY A 83 14.88 50.78 31.11
CA GLY A 83 15.59 52.06 31.20
C GLY A 83 17.11 52.18 30.95
N ASN A 84 17.85 51.29 30.22
CA ASN A 84 19.29 51.56 29.92
C ASN A 84 19.86 51.04 28.57
N ILE A 85 20.34 51.99 27.76
CA ILE A 85 21.44 52.03 26.76
C ILE A 85 22.04 50.76 26.11
N TYR A 86 22.08 50.75 24.77
CA TYR A 86 23.30 50.80 23.93
C TYR A 86 22.94 51.09 22.45
N GLY A 87 23.78 51.85 21.73
CA GLY A 87 23.79 51.96 20.25
C GLY A 87 22.70 52.83 19.58
N ARG A 88 23.11 53.84 18.79
CA ARG A 88 22.26 54.50 17.79
C ARG A 88 22.86 54.26 16.41
N ASP A 89 22.08 53.67 15.50
CA ASP A 89 22.29 53.80 14.06
C ASP A 89 21.20 54.69 13.44
N GLY A 90 21.47 55.20 12.24
CA GLY A 90 20.64 56.20 11.57
C GLY A 90 19.23 55.68 11.24
N ARG A 91 18.22 56.57 11.33
CA ARG A 91 16.88 56.25 10.82
C ARG A 91 16.86 56.40 9.30
N ASP A 92 16.69 55.27 8.61
CA ASP A 92 16.25 55.28 7.22
C ASP A 92 14.92 56.01 7.08
N GLY A 93 14.70 56.62 5.90
CA GLY A 93 13.49 57.36 5.60
C GLY A 93 12.24 56.48 5.71
N MET A 94 11.14 57.04 6.22
CA MET A 94 9.86 56.33 6.26
C MET A 94 9.47 55.89 4.84
N ALA A 95 9.26 54.59 4.66
CA ALA A 95 8.67 54.07 3.43
C ALA A 95 7.33 54.77 3.17
N GLY A 96 7.11 55.18 1.92
CA GLY A 96 5.87 55.84 1.52
C GLY A 96 4.64 54.98 1.84
N PRO A 97 3.47 55.58 2.08
CA PRO A 97 2.26 54.82 2.36
C PRO A 97 1.99 53.83 1.22
N GLN A 98 1.69 52.59 1.59
CA GLN A 98 1.30 51.55 0.63
C GLN A 98 0.13 52.07 -0.22
N GLY A 99 0.25 51.96 -1.55
CA GLY A 99 -0.82 52.37 -2.46
C GLY A 99 -2.13 51.65 -2.13
N PRO A 100 -3.29 52.29 -2.38
CA PRO A 100 -4.58 51.66 -2.11
C PRO A 100 -4.68 50.32 -2.85
N PRO A 101 -5.31 49.28 -2.25
CA PRO A 101 -5.51 48.01 -2.93
C PRO A 101 -6.13 48.20 -4.32
N GLY A 102 -5.58 47.51 -5.32
CA GLY A 102 -6.12 47.54 -6.67
C GLY A 102 -7.59 47.14 -6.66
N GLN A 103 -8.42 47.87 -7.40
CA GLN A 103 -9.85 47.56 -7.48
C GLN A 103 -10.03 46.12 -7.97
N GLN A 104 -10.93 45.38 -7.34
CA GLN A 104 -11.26 44.02 -7.74
C GLN A 104 -11.71 44.03 -9.21
N GLY A 105 -11.10 43.19 -10.04
CA GLY A 105 -11.47 43.06 -11.44
C GLY A 105 -12.96 42.69 -11.60
N PRO A 106 -13.61 43.11 -12.69
CA PRO A 106 -15.01 42.74 -12.92
C PRO A 106 -15.16 41.21 -12.93
N PRO A 107 -16.30 40.68 -12.43
CA PRO A 107 -16.59 39.25 -12.53
C PRO A 107 -16.44 38.75 -13.96
N GLY A 108 -15.86 37.57 -14.13
CA GLY A 108 -15.75 36.93 -15.44
C GLY A 108 -17.13 36.72 -16.07
N PRO A 109 -17.23 36.70 -17.42
CA PRO A 109 -18.49 36.41 -18.10
C PRO A 109 -19.01 35.03 -17.68
N ALA A 110 -20.33 34.90 -17.58
CA ALA A 110 -20.97 33.61 -17.30
C ALA A 110 -20.53 32.56 -18.34
N GLY A 111 -20.35 31.33 -17.88
CA GLY A 111 -20.07 30.19 -18.75
C GLY A 111 -21.20 30.00 -19.76
N ARG A 112 -20.88 29.45 -20.94
CA ARG A 112 -21.91 29.06 -21.92
C ARG A 112 -22.73 27.91 -21.34
N ASP A 113 -24.04 27.94 -21.59
CA ASP A 113 -24.93 26.84 -21.22
C ASP A 113 -24.47 25.53 -21.87
N GLY A 114 -24.61 24.43 -21.13
CA GLY A 114 -24.32 23.10 -21.65
C GLY A 114 -25.26 22.74 -22.79
N SER A 115 -24.73 22.06 -23.82
CA SER A 115 -25.53 21.48 -24.88
C SER A 115 -26.60 20.52 -24.31
N PRO A 116 -27.85 20.53 -24.82
CA PRO A 116 -28.88 19.58 -24.39
C PRO A 116 -28.40 18.12 -24.45
N GLY A 117 -28.89 17.31 -23.51
CA GLY A 117 -28.68 15.87 -23.54
C GLY A 117 -29.29 15.24 -24.80
N ARG A 118 -28.77 14.08 -25.21
CA ARG A 118 -29.40 13.29 -26.28
C ARG A 118 -30.70 12.66 -25.78
N ASP A 119 -31.71 12.61 -26.63
CA ASP A 119 -32.97 11.94 -26.34
C ASP A 119 -32.77 10.45 -26.03
N GLY A 120 -33.67 9.89 -25.22
CA GLY A 120 -33.72 8.46 -24.94
C GLY A 120 -34.08 7.65 -26.18
N ARG A 121 -33.71 6.36 -26.20
CA ARG A 121 -34.16 5.45 -27.26
C ARG A 121 -35.62 5.07 -27.04
N ASP A 122 -36.38 4.97 -28.12
CA ASP A 122 -37.76 4.49 -28.09
C ASP A 122 -37.85 3.05 -27.56
N GLY A 123 -38.95 2.75 -26.86
CA GLY A 123 -39.28 1.41 -26.40
C GLY A 123 -39.73 0.49 -27.54
N LEU A 124 -39.45 -0.81 -27.42
CA LEU A 124 -39.93 -1.81 -28.37
C LEU A 124 -41.46 -1.92 -28.33
N ALA A 125 -42.10 -1.99 -29.51
CA ALA A 125 -43.54 -2.13 -29.62
C ALA A 125 -44.02 -3.51 -29.10
N GLY A 126 -45.04 -3.51 -28.24
CA GLY A 126 -45.66 -4.74 -27.74
C GLY A 126 -46.49 -5.42 -28.82
N GLN A 127 -46.33 -6.74 -28.99
CA GLN A 127 -47.24 -7.55 -29.79
C GLN A 127 -48.57 -7.72 -29.04
N GLY A 128 -49.67 -7.33 -29.69
CA GLY A 128 -51.02 -7.58 -29.18
C GLY A 128 -51.44 -9.03 -29.40
N LEU A 129 -52.22 -9.57 -28.46
CA LEU A 129 -52.82 -10.91 -28.56
C LEU A 129 -53.87 -10.97 -29.67
N SER A 130 -53.96 -12.11 -30.34
CA SER A 130 -54.91 -12.41 -31.41
C SER A 130 -56.29 -12.80 -30.89
N ALA A 131 -57.28 -12.88 -31.79
CA ALA A 131 -58.63 -13.34 -31.43
C ALA A 131 -58.64 -14.82 -31.02
N GLU A 132 -57.73 -15.62 -31.59
CA GLU A 132 -57.48 -17.01 -31.24
C GLU A 132 -56.95 -17.15 -29.80
N ASP A 133 -56.01 -16.31 -29.36
CA ASP A 133 -55.47 -16.32 -27.98
C ASP A 133 -56.57 -16.06 -26.93
N ILE A 134 -57.59 -15.26 -27.27
CA ILE A 134 -58.73 -14.96 -26.39
C ILE A 134 -59.67 -16.17 -26.27
N LYS A 135 -59.78 -16.99 -27.32
CA LYS A 135 -60.64 -18.18 -27.33
C LYS A 135 -60.11 -19.26 -26.40
N ASP A 136 -58.80 -19.52 -26.46
CA ASP A 136 -58.12 -20.48 -25.57
C ASP A 136 -58.20 -20.05 -24.10
N LEU A 137 -58.17 -18.74 -23.83
CA LEU A 137 -58.34 -18.19 -22.48
C LEU A 137 -59.74 -18.42 -21.90
N VAL A 138 -60.79 -18.39 -22.74
CA VAL A 138 -62.18 -18.61 -22.31
C VAL A 138 -62.46 -20.09 -22.03
N GLU A 139 -61.84 -21.00 -22.78
CA GLU A 139 -61.97 -22.44 -22.57
C GLU A 139 -61.24 -22.89 -21.28
N ALA A 140 -60.07 -22.29 -20.99
CA ALA A 140 -59.32 -22.52 -19.76
C ALA A 140 -60.05 -22.08 -18.47
N LEU A 141 -60.99 -21.14 -18.55
CA LEU A 141 -61.77 -20.66 -17.39
C LEU A 141 -63.00 -21.53 -17.06
N GLN A 142 -63.40 -22.44 -17.94
CA GLN A 142 -64.58 -23.30 -17.75
C GLN A 142 -64.24 -24.66 -17.12
N THR A 143 -62.97 -25.06 -17.16
CA THR A 143 -62.45 -26.21 -16.40
C THR A 143 -61.70 -25.69 -15.18
N ASN A 144 -61.90 -26.30 -14.01
CA ASN A 144 -61.27 -25.88 -12.75
C ASN A 144 -59.77 -26.23 -12.66
N ASP A 145 -59.05 -26.27 -13.79
CA ASP A 145 -57.65 -26.73 -13.90
C ASP A 145 -56.64 -25.69 -13.36
N CYS A 146 -57.04 -24.42 -13.25
CA CYS A 146 -56.19 -23.34 -12.72
C CYS A 146 -55.75 -23.54 -11.26
N ILE A 147 -56.48 -24.33 -10.45
CA ILE A 147 -56.11 -24.58 -9.05
C ILE A 147 -55.01 -25.66 -8.94
N ASN A 148 -55.04 -26.69 -9.80
CA ASN A 148 -54.08 -27.79 -9.74
C ASN A 148 -52.73 -27.50 -10.41
N ARG A 149 -52.63 -26.46 -11.25
CA ARG A 149 -51.36 -26.07 -11.91
C ARG A 149 -50.45 -25.16 -11.08
N SER A 150 -50.92 -24.58 -9.97
CA SER A 150 -50.11 -23.67 -9.15
C SER A 150 -48.94 -24.37 -8.40
N SER A 151 -48.85 -25.69 -8.46
CA SER A 151 -47.78 -26.50 -7.87
C SER A 151 -46.67 -26.92 -8.85
N ASN A 152 -46.79 -26.60 -10.15
CA ASN A 152 -45.87 -27.16 -11.16
C ASN A 152 -45.58 -26.26 -12.37
N ILE A 153 -45.36 -24.96 -12.15
CA ILE A 153 -44.83 -24.05 -13.18
C ILE A 153 -43.29 -24.08 -13.15
N GLN A 154 -42.70 -24.94 -13.96
CA GLN A 154 -41.33 -24.73 -14.43
C GLN A 154 -41.32 -23.55 -15.42
N GLY A 155 -40.33 -22.65 -15.32
CA GLY A 155 -40.14 -21.58 -16.30
C GLY A 155 -39.81 -22.10 -17.71
N PRO A 156 -39.95 -21.26 -18.75
CA PRO A 156 -39.78 -21.67 -20.14
C PRO A 156 -38.40 -22.29 -20.38
N GLN A 157 -38.38 -23.50 -20.94
CA GLN A 157 -37.17 -24.20 -21.35
C GLN A 157 -36.56 -23.50 -22.57
N VAL A 158 -35.51 -22.72 -22.35
CA VAL A 158 -34.65 -22.23 -23.43
C VAL A 158 -33.74 -23.38 -23.83
N SER A 159 -33.93 -23.94 -25.02
CA SER A 159 -33.05 -24.99 -25.55
C SER A 159 -31.59 -24.50 -25.60
N PRO A 160 -30.62 -25.18 -24.96
CA PRO A 160 -29.23 -24.77 -25.04
C PRO A 160 -28.74 -24.81 -26.48
N ALA A 161 -27.99 -23.80 -26.90
CA ALA A 161 -27.07 -23.94 -28.02
C ALA A 161 -26.10 -25.11 -27.73
N PRO A 162 -25.50 -25.75 -28.76
CA PRO A 162 -24.61 -26.89 -28.54
C PRO A 162 -23.51 -26.55 -27.54
N ILE A 163 -23.62 -27.12 -26.34
CA ILE A 163 -22.63 -26.95 -25.27
C ILE A 163 -21.40 -27.73 -25.72
N GLY A 164 -20.47 -27.05 -26.37
CA GLY A 164 -19.08 -27.50 -26.41
C GLY A 164 -18.64 -27.70 -24.97
N SER A 165 -18.16 -28.91 -24.66
CA SER A 165 -17.86 -29.34 -23.30
C SER A 165 -16.61 -28.64 -22.75
N GLY A 166 -16.74 -27.36 -22.43
CA GLY A 166 -15.91 -26.72 -21.41
C GLY A 166 -16.22 -27.34 -20.04
N PRO A 167 -15.26 -27.35 -19.11
CA PRO A 167 -15.51 -27.81 -17.74
C PRO A 167 -16.64 -27.02 -17.07
N PRO A 168 -17.29 -27.56 -16.02
CA PRO A 168 -18.29 -26.83 -15.25
C PRO A 168 -17.71 -25.49 -14.79
N GLY A 169 -18.41 -24.39 -15.07
CA GLY A 169 -18.02 -23.05 -14.63
C GLY A 169 -18.18 -22.92 -13.11
N THR A 170 -17.20 -23.41 -12.35
CA THR A 170 -17.14 -23.18 -10.91
C THR A 170 -16.90 -21.70 -10.65
N GLY A 171 -17.84 -21.07 -9.94
CA GLY A 171 -17.64 -19.73 -9.40
C GLY A 171 -16.44 -19.75 -8.45
N GLY A 172 -15.51 -18.82 -8.65
CA GLY A 172 -14.28 -18.73 -7.87
C GLY A 172 -13.97 -17.29 -7.52
N ALA A 173 -13.43 -17.06 -6.34
CA ALA A 173 -13.10 -15.76 -5.81
C ALA A 173 -11.72 -15.31 -6.31
N THR A 174 -11.58 -14.01 -6.53
CA THR A 174 -10.29 -13.37 -6.85
C THR A 174 -9.90 -12.39 -5.75
N TYR A 175 -8.59 -12.21 -5.56
CA TYR A 175 -8.04 -11.19 -4.67
C TYR A 175 -6.69 -10.70 -5.18
N VAL A 176 -6.32 -9.49 -4.78
CA VAL A 176 -4.95 -8.98 -4.93
C VAL A 176 -4.19 -9.31 -3.65
N ARG A 177 -3.00 -9.90 -3.79
CA ARG A 177 -2.01 -10.00 -2.70
C ARG A 177 -1.01 -8.86 -2.89
N TRP A 178 -1.15 -7.82 -2.07
CA TRP A 178 -0.30 -6.64 -2.13
C TRP A 178 1.03 -6.87 -1.42
N GLY A 179 2.11 -6.34 -1.99
CA GLY A 179 3.47 -6.55 -1.51
C GLY A 179 4.07 -7.91 -1.87
N ARG A 180 3.47 -8.68 -2.78
CA ARG A 180 4.03 -9.96 -3.25
C ARG A 180 3.84 -10.11 -4.75
N THR A 181 4.83 -10.69 -5.42
CA THR A 181 4.76 -11.10 -6.83
C THR A 181 4.08 -12.47 -7.04
N THR A 182 3.98 -13.27 -5.97
CA THR A 182 3.58 -14.70 -6.01
C THR A 182 2.36 -15.04 -5.15
N CYS A 183 1.44 -15.83 -5.70
CA CYS A 183 0.28 -16.35 -4.96
C CYS A 183 0.66 -17.49 -3.98
N PRO A 184 -0.16 -17.74 -2.92
CA PRO A 184 0.03 -18.88 -2.03
C PRO A 184 -0.10 -20.23 -2.76
N THR A 185 0.47 -21.28 -2.17
CA THR A 185 0.40 -22.65 -2.71
C THR A 185 -1.06 -23.11 -2.87
N ASN A 186 -1.36 -23.78 -3.99
CA ASN A 186 -2.70 -24.23 -4.40
C ASN A 186 -3.71 -23.10 -4.72
N VAL A 187 -3.23 -21.88 -4.97
CA VAL A 187 -4.02 -20.78 -5.53
C VAL A 187 -3.55 -20.50 -6.96
N GLU A 188 -4.48 -20.25 -7.88
CA GLU A 188 -4.17 -19.92 -9.27
C GLU A 188 -3.62 -18.49 -9.33
N GLN A 189 -2.40 -18.30 -9.83
CA GLN A 189 -1.89 -16.96 -10.14
C GLN A 189 -2.40 -16.52 -11.50
N VAL A 190 -3.18 -15.44 -11.52
CA VAL A 190 -3.75 -14.86 -12.75
C VAL A 190 -2.71 -14.00 -13.46
N TYR A 191 -2.08 -13.06 -12.73
CA TYR A 191 -0.93 -12.29 -13.20
C TYR A 191 -0.15 -11.67 -12.03
N SER A 192 1.11 -11.30 -12.29
CA SER A 192 1.97 -10.54 -11.38
C SER A 192 2.16 -9.12 -11.91
N GLY A 193 2.36 -8.14 -11.03
CA GLY A 193 2.23 -6.72 -11.36
C GLY A 193 2.94 -5.77 -10.40
N ILE A 194 2.71 -4.49 -10.63
CA ILE A 194 3.08 -3.38 -9.74
C ILE A 194 1.82 -2.63 -9.28
N ALA A 195 1.84 -2.09 -8.08
CA ALA A 195 0.74 -1.29 -7.56
C ALA A 195 0.70 0.08 -8.25
N GLY A 196 -0.51 0.54 -8.57
CA GLY A 196 -0.76 1.81 -9.23
C GLY A 196 -1.84 2.65 -8.53
N LYS A 197 -1.64 3.97 -8.49
CA LYS A 197 -2.56 4.97 -7.92
C LYS A 197 -2.34 6.33 -8.63
N SER A 198 -3.23 7.30 -8.43
CA SER A 198 -2.91 8.71 -8.75
C SER A 198 -1.88 9.29 -7.76
N TYR A 199 -1.15 10.32 -8.22
CA TYR A 199 -0.09 11.04 -7.48
C TYR A 199 -0.58 11.47 -6.09
N TYR A 200 0.27 11.38 -5.07
CA TYR A 200 -0.11 11.59 -3.66
C TYR A 200 -0.77 12.97 -3.39
N ALA A 201 -0.36 13.99 -4.15
CA ALA A 201 -0.87 15.36 -4.03
C ALA A 201 -1.97 15.71 -5.05
N ASP A 202 -2.31 14.81 -5.98
CA ASP A 202 -3.41 15.05 -6.92
C ASP A 202 -4.74 14.95 -6.18
N ALA A 203 -5.56 16.00 -6.26
CA ALA A 203 -6.91 16.04 -5.67
C ALA A 203 -7.97 15.34 -6.55
N GLY A 204 -7.58 14.88 -7.74
CA GLY A 204 -8.44 14.17 -8.70
C GLY A 204 -7.80 12.87 -9.17
N GLY A 205 -8.42 12.22 -10.16
CA GLY A 205 -7.99 10.91 -10.66
C GLY A 205 -8.66 9.74 -9.92
N GLY A 206 -7.94 8.62 -9.79
CA GLY A 206 -8.41 7.40 -9.14
C GLY A 206 -8.08 7.38 -7.66
N ALA A 207 -9.07 7.10 -6.81
CA ALA A 207 -8.88 6.98 -5.35
C ALA A 207 -8.39 5.60 -4.90
N ASN A 208 -8.66 4.55 -5.71
CA ASN A 208 -8.33 3.18 -5.39
C ASN A 208 -6.92 2.80 -5.87
N TYR A 209 -6.32 1.81 -5.21
CA TYR A 209 -5.14 1.12 -5.72
C TYR A 209 -5.54 0.12 -6.82
N LEU A 210 -4.70 -0.05 -7.83
CA LEU A 210 -4.84 -1.06 -8.89
C LEU A 210 -3.58 -1.91 -8.98
N CYS A 211 -3.73 -3.20 -9.28
CA CYS A 211 -2.59 -4.05 -9.60
C CYS A 211 -2.38 -4.05 -11.12
N LEU A 212 -1.36 -3.35 -11.59
CA LEU A 212 -1.07 -3.15 -13.01
C LEU A 212 -0.20 -4.30 -13.53
N PRO A 213 -0.55 -4.97 -14.64
CA PRO A 213 0.34 -5.90 -15.33
C PRO A 213 1.65 -5.22 -15.73
N ARG A 214 2.76 -5.97 -15.73
CA ARG A 214 4.08 -5.47 -16.14
C ARG A 214 4.21 -5.24 -17.65
N ASP A 215 3.34 -5.89 -18.41
CA ASP A 215 3.26 -5.94 -19.86
C ASP A 215 1.96 -5.28 -20.36
N PRO A 216 1.88 -3.93 -20.37
CA PRO A 216 0.67 -3.22 -20.78
C PRO A 216 0.37 -3.37 -22.28
N GLU A 217 -0.86 -3.78 -22.59
CA GLU A 217 -1.40 -3.76 -23.96
C GLU A 217 -1.91 -2.36 -24.32
N TRP A 218 -1.57 -1.88 -25.53
CA TRP A 218 -1.94 -0.55 -26.01
C TRP A 218 -2.96 -0.62 -27.15
N GLY A 219 -4.05 0.14 -27.00
CA GLY A 219 -5.02 0.40 -28.07
C GLY A 219 -4.57 1.50 -29.03
N LYS A 220 -5.51 2.35 -29.46
CA LYS A 220 -5.18 3.57 -30.23
C LYS A 220 -4.60 4.62 -29.28
N THR A 221 -3.32 4.95 -29.45
CA THR A 221 -2.60 5.92 -28.62
C THR A 221 -2.47 7.29 -29.31
N MET A 222 -2.33 8.34 -28.51
CA MET A 222 -1.85 9.65 -28.93
C MET A 222 -0.59 9.96 -28.11
N ALA A 223 0.52 10.28 -28.75
CA ALA A 223 1.78 10.50 -28.06
C ALA A 223 1.78 11.84 -27.27
N GLY A 224 2.44 11.84 -26.11
CA GLY A 224 2.55 13.02 -25.24
C GLY A 224 1.44 13.12 -24.19
N TRP A 225 1.68 13.96 -23.18
CA TRP A 225 0.75 14.17 -22.06
C TRP A 225 -0.45 15.03 -22.45
N GLN A 226 -1.67 14.49 -22.32
CA GLN A 226 -2.91 15.14 -22.77
C GLN A 226 -3.70 15.82 -21.65
N GLN A 227 -3.08 16.07 -20.48
CA GLN A 227 -3.73 16.70 -19.31
C GLN A 227 -4.98 15.96 -18.78
N GLY A 228 -4.99 14.62 -18.92
CA GLY A 228 -6.02 13.74 -18.35
C GLY A 228 -5.70 13.30 -16.93
N SER A 229 -6.31 12.18 -16.49
CA SER A 229 -5.89 11.50 -15.26
C SER A 229 -4.56 10.78 -15.47
N ALA A 230 -3.69 10.80 -14.45
CA ALA A 230 -2.45 10.05 -14.44
C ALA A 230 -2.57 8.74 -13.64
N MET A 231 -1.70 7.78 -13.98
CA MET A 231 -1.46 6.55 -13.23
C MET A 231 0.03 6.52 -12.89
N HIS A 232 0.36 6.38 -11.61
CA HIS A 232 1.71 6.35 -11.08
C HIS A 232 1.96 5.00 -10.41
N GLY A 233 3.23 4.60 -10.30
CA GLY A 233 3.64 3.56 -9.36
C GLY A 233 3.30 3.94 -7.91
N VAL A 234 3.40 2.98 -7.00
CA VAL A 234 3.11 3.19 -5.58
C VAL A 234 4.33 2.81 -4.77
N GLU A 235 4.77 3.68 -3.86
CA GLU A 235 5.98 3.48 -3.05
C GLU A 235 5.63 3.14 -1.59
N TYR A 236 6.51 2.38 -0.94
CA TYR A 236 6.43 2.14 0.50
C TYR A 236 7.00 3.35 1.28
N GLU A 237 6.20 3.91 2.18
CA GLU A 237 6.59 4.99 3.09
C GLU A 237 6.77 4.45 4.50
N LEU A 238 8.00 4.06 4.84
CA LEU A 238 8.30 3.27 6.04
C LEU A 238 9.40 3.89 6.91
N GLY A 239 9.11 4.03 8.21
CA GLY A 239 10.10 4.41 9.20
C GLY A 239 11.10 3.30 9.55
N LEU A 240 12.13 3.67 10.32
CA LEU A 240 13.11 2.74 10.91
C LEU A 240 12.46 1.65 11.75
N ASN A 241 11.39 2.00 12.47
CA ASN A 241 10.52 1.06 13.14
C ASN A 241 9.30 0.85 12.25
N ASN A 242 9.22 -0.30 11.59
CA ASN A 242 8.03 -0.76 10.89
C ASN A 242 7.84 -2.27 11.13
N PRO A 243 6.64 -2.82 10.93
CA PRO A 243 6.27 -4.11 11.51
C PRO A 243 6.42 -5.30 10.53
N PHE A 244 7.03 -5.08 9.37
CA PHE A 244 7.20 -6.08 8.31
C PHE A 244 8.40 -7.01 8.55
N LEU A 245 8.31 -8.24 8.00
CA LEU A 245 9.38 -9.22 8.02
C LEU A 245 10.38 -8.96 6.89
N THR A 246 11.67 -9.07 7.18
CA THR A 246 12.78 -8.85 6.22
C THR A 246 13.20 -10.11 5.45
N GLU A 247 12.45 -11.21 5.57
CA GLU A 247 12.82 -12.52 5.03
C GLU A 247 12.88 -12.62 3.50
N ASN A 248 12.18 -11.73 2.78
CA ASN A 248 12.21 -11.65 1.31
C ASN A 248 13.07 -10.48 0.81
N PHE A 249 13.85 -9.84 1.70
CA PHE A 249 14.80 -8.80 1.29
C PHE A 249 16.03 -9.46 0.65
N PRO A 250 16.67 -8.84 -0.37
CA PRO A 250 17.85 -9.41 -1.03
C PRO A 250 19.01 -9.72 -0.08
N ASP A 251 19.08 -9.01 1.04
CA ASP A 251 20.02 -9.22 2.15
C ASP A 251 19.25 -9.12 3.48
N PRO A 252 19.03 -10.23 4.20
CA PRO A 252 18.31 -10.25 5.48
C PRO A 252 18.97 -9.45 6.62
N SER A 253 20.20 -8.95 6.43
CA SER A 253 20.86 -8.05 7.40
C SER A 253 20.46 -6.58 7.22
N GLN A 254 19.75 -6.24 6.13
CA GLN A 254 19.22 -4.90 5.91
C GLN A 254 18.16 -4.53 6.96
N PRO A 255 18.10 -3.26 7.40
CA PRO A 255 17.07 -2.80 8.31
C PRO A 255 15.69 -2.85 7.64
N ALA A 256 14.62 -2.92 8.43
CA ALA A 256 13.25 -2.88 7.92
C ALA A 256 12.93 -1.62 7.08
N SER A 257 13.69 -0.53 7.27
CA SER A 257 13.60 0.69 6.44
C SER A 257 14.18 0.55 5.04
N TRP A 258 14.87 -0.55 4.70
CA TRP A 258 15.36 -0.80 3.34
C TRP A 258 14.23 -0.73 2.32
N LEU A 259 13.03 -1.19 2.69
CA LEU A 259 11.86 -1.22 1.83
C LEU A 259 11.28 0.17 1.51
N HIS A 260 11.66 1.22 2.25
CA HIS A 260 11.25 2.60 1.95
C HIS A 260 11.68 3.01 0.53
N ASP A 261 10.87 3.83 -0.13
CA ASP A 261 11.05 4.37 -1.49
C ASP A 261 11.07 3.30 -2.61
N HIS A 262 10.93 2.02 -2.28
CA HIS A 262 10.78 0.97 -3.28
C HIS A 262 9.35 0.92 -3.83
N ASP A 263 9.25 0.66 -5.13
CA ASP A 263 7.98 0.42 -5.82
C ASP A 263 7.31 -0.88 -5.28
N VAL A 264 6.03 -0.78 -4.98
CA VAL A 264 5.20 -1.82 -4.35
C VAL A 264 4.74 -2.82 -5.41
N VAL A 265 5.10 -4.08 -5.26
CA VAL A 265 4.64 -5.17 -6.14
C VAL A 265 3.27 -5.71 -5.73
N CYS A 266 2.60 -6.40 -6.65
CA CYS A 266 1.33 -7.05 -6.39
C CYS A 266 1.15 -8.29 -7.27
N THR A 267 0.20 -9.14 -6.91
CA THR A 267 -0.19 -10.29 -7.73
C THR A 267 -1.68 -10.56 -7.57
N VAL A 268 -2.34 -10.96 -8.65
CA VAL A 268 -3.76 -11.29 -8.66
C VAL A 268 -3.93 -12.79 -8.63
N CYS A 269 -4.63 -13.25 -7.59
CA CYS A 269 -4.82 -14.65 -7.28
C CYS A 269 -6.29 -15.04 -7.44
N ARG A 270 -6.54 -16.26 -7.89
CA ARG A 270 -7.87 -16.86 -8.07
C ARG A 270 -7.96 -18.18 -7.30
N VAL A 271 -9.07 -18.35 -6.58
CA VAL A 271 -9.41 -19.59 -5.89
C VAL A 271 -10.61 -20.24 -6.59
N PRO A 272 -10.44 -21.30 -7.39
CA PRO A 272 -11.53 -21.89 -8.19
C PRO A 272 -12.62 -22.61 -7.37
N GLU A 273 -12.33 -22.97 -6.12
CA GLU A 273 -13.20 -23.80 -5.26
C GLU A 273 -14.02 -22.99 -4.23
N ARG A 274 -13.71 -21.70 -4.06
CA ARG A 274 -14.28 -20.81 -3.03
C ARG A 274 -14.86 -19.59 -3.70
N GLY A 275 -16.13 -19.27 -3.43
CA GLY A 275 -16.90 -18.27 -4.19
C GLY A 275 -16.91 -16.86 -3.60
N SER A 276 -16.48 -16.70 -2.34
CA SER A 276 -16.49 -15.44 -1.60
C SER A 276 -15.09 -15.02 -1.15
N GLN A 277 -14.86 -13.72 -1.02
CA GLN A 277 -13.64 -13.11 -0.50
C GLN A 277 -13.99 -12.00 0.49
N ILE A 278 -13.17 -11.84 1.54
CA ILE A 278 -13.20 -10.70 2.45
C ILE A 278 -11.78 -10.30 2.86
N MET A 279 -11.59 -9.02 3.18
CA MET A 279 -10.45 -8.53 3.96
C MET A 279 -10.96 -8.13 5.35
N ILE A 280 -10.32 -8.65 6.40
CA ILE A 280 -10.65 -8.38 7.80
C ILE A 280 -9.55 -7.46 8.36
N PRO A 281 -9.85 -6.16 8.60
CA PRO A 281 -8.90 -5.25 9.22
C PRO A 281 -8.78 -5.51 10.73
N ALA A 282 -7.64 -5.12 11.31
CA ALA A 282 -7.26 -5.32 12.70
C ALA A 282 -7.21 -6.81 13.15
N HIS A 283 -6.91 -7.74 12.24
CA HIS A 283 -6.89 -9.17 12.54
C HIS A 283 -5.84 -9.92 11.71
N LYS A 284 -5.15 -10.94 12.27
CA LYS A 284 -4.18 -11.81 11.55
C LYS A 284 -4.71 -13.19 11.16
N SER A 285 -5.96 -13.49 11.50
CA SER A 285 -6.61 -14.78 11.24
C SER A 285 -7.99 -14.60 10.61
N CYS A 286 -8.52 -15.68 10.03
CA CYS A 286 -9.86 -15.75 9.48
C CYS A 286 -10.79 -16.51 10.44
N PRO A 287 -12.13 -16.33 10.36
CA PRO A 287 -13.08 -17.15 11.11
C PRO A 287 -12.97 -18.62 10.73
N ASP A 288 -13.27 -19.55 11.65
CA ASP A 288 -12.99 -20.99 11.54
C ASP A 288 -13.49 -21.70 10.26
N THR A 289 -14.45 -21.13 9.55
CA THR A 289 -15.01 -21.68 8.29
C THR A 289 -14.55 -20.96 7.02
N TRP A 290 -13.55 -20.10 7.13
CA TRP A 290 -12.92 -19.35 6.03
C TRP A 290 -11.45 -19.75 5.91
N THR A 291 -10.97 -19.92 4.68
CA THR A 291 -9.55 -20.15 4.43
C THR A 291 -8.80 -18.82 4.49
N LYS A 292 -7.69 -18.76 5.24
CA LYS A 292 -6.76 -17.62 5.19
C LYS A 292 -5.85 -17.77 3.98
N GLU A 293 -5.86 -16.76 3.11
CA GLU A 293 -4.95 -16.70 1.96
C GLU A 293 -3.63 -16.04 2.34
N TYR A 294 -3.68 -14.89 3.04
CA TYR A 294 -2.52 -14.24 3.64
C TYR A 294 -2.94 -13.28 4.76
N ASN A 295 -1.96 -12.76 5.49
CA ASN A 295 -2.14 -11.66 6.45
C ASN A 295 -0.96 -10.69 6.39
N GLY A 296 -1.15 -9.51 6.99
CA GLY A 296 -0.09 -8.54 7.20
C GLY A 296 -0.63 -7.28 7.84
N TYR A 297 -0.34 -6.12 7.25
CA TYR A 297 -0.66 -4.82 7.81
C TYR A 297 -1.54 -4.00 6.88
N LEU A 298 -2.48 -3.28 7.49
CA LEU A 298 -3.37 -2.37 6.80
C LEU A 298 -2.57 -1.12 6.43
N MET A 299 -2.56 -0.79 5.14
CA MET A 299 -1.86 0.37 4.60
C MET A 299 -2.79 1.25 3.77
N SER A 300 -2.49 2.55 3.74
CA SER A 300 -3.23 3.56 2.97
C SER A 300 -2.35 4.81 2.77
N GLU A 301 -2.90 5.82 2.11
CA GLU A 301 -2.24 7.10 1.87
C GLU A 301 -2.18 7.95 3.15
N ARG A 302 -1.25 8.92 3.22
CA ARG A 302 -1.02 9.73 4.43
C ARG A 302 -2.27 10.52 4.82
N HIS A 303 -2.52 10.65 6.12
CA HIS A 303 -3.65 11.44 6.68
C HIS A 303 -3.70 12.95 6.30
N LYS A 304 -2.72 13.48 5.55
CA LYS A 304 -2.69 14.86 5.01
C LYS A 304 -2.75 14.92 3.49
N ASN A 305 -2.62 13.78 2.82
CA ASN A 305 -2.58 13.63 1.37
C ASN A 305 -4.01 13.33 0.85
N THR A 306 -4.18 13.14 -0.46
CA THR A 306 -5.49 12.75 -1.01
C THR A 306 -5.88 11.36 -0.55
N LYS A 307 -7.09 11.20 0.01
CA LYS A 307 -7.61 9.91 0.50
C LYS A 307 -7.49 8.78 -0.54
N SER A 308 -7.21 7.58 -0.06
CA SER A 308 -7.27 6.34 -0.84
C SER A 308 -8.03 5.24 -0.10
N ASP A 309 -8.13 4.06 -0.71
CA ASP A 309 -8.61 2.86 -0.04
C ASP A 309 -7.67 2.39 1.09
N PHE A 310 -8.17 1.49 1.94
CA PHE A 310 -7.36 0.72 2.89
C PHE A 310 -7.10 -0.66 2.31
N ILE A 311 -5.83 -0.99 2.04
CA ILE A 311 -5.42 -2.28 1.49
C ILE A 311 -4.64 -3.12 2.50
N CYS A 312 -4.66 -4.44 2.34
CA CYS A 312 -3.89 -5.36 3.17
C CYS A 312 -2.59 -5.72 2.47
N VAL A 313 -1.45 -5.24 2.98
CA VAL A 313 -0.12 -5.60 2.48
C VAL A 313 0.41 -6.77 3.29
N ASP A 314 1.01 -7.75 2.59
CA ASP A 314 1.52 -8.99 3.18
C ASP A 314 2.58 -8.75 4.26
N GLU A 315 2.63 -9.58 5.31
CA GLU A 315 3.59 -9.38 6.40
C GLU A 315 5.05 -9.56 6.00
N ALA A 316 5.31 -10.24 4.88
CA ALA A 316 6.65 -10.50 4.35
C ALA A 316 6.78 -9.94 2.91
N PRO A 317 6.80 -8.60 2.77
CA PRO A 317 6.72 -7.93 1.48
C PRO A 317 7.98 -8.09 0.62
N GLU A 318 7.77 -7.96 -0.68
CA GLU A 318 8.76 -7.86 -1.73
C GLU A 318 8.76 -6.42 -2.30
N ALA A 319 9.89 -6.03 -2.90
CA ALA A 319 10.09 -4.77 -3.61
C ALA A 319 10.18 -5.03 -5.13
N ASP A 320 9.94 -4.00 -5.94
CA ASP A 320 10.21 -4.08 -7.37
C ASP A 320 11.71 -4.01 -7.69
N GLU A 321 12.13 -4.64 -8.79
CA GLU A 321 13.51 -4.50 -9.31
C GLU A 321 13.78 -3.12 -9.92
N GLY A 322 12.74 -2.32 -10.22
CA GLY A 322 12.79 -1.00 -10.83
C GLY A 322 13.38 0.13 -9.97
N GLY A 323 13.69 -0.13 -8.69
CA GLY A 323 14.54 0.74 -7.86
C GLY A 323 13.88 1.27 -6.59
N HIS A 324 14.56 2.26 -6.00
CA HIS A 324 14.28 2.88 -4.70
C HIS A 324 14.49 4.41 -4.75
N GLU A 325 14.30 5.01 -5.92
CA GLU A 325 14.31 6.46 -6.06
C GLU A 325 12.97 7.00 -5.59
N ASP A 326 12.99 7.94 -4.64
CA ASP A 326 11.82 8.73 -4.25
C ASP A 326 11.26 9.52 -5.46
N LYS A 327 10.25 8.95 -6.13
CA LYS A 327 9.50 9.59 -7.22
C LYS A 327 8.21 10.24 -6.70
N ASN A 328 7.85 10.02 -5.43
CA ASN A 328 6.60 10.39 -4.79
C ASN A 328 5.37 10.03 -5.67
N GLY A 329 5.16 8.77 -6.01
CA GLY A 329 4.04 8.28 -6.83
C GLY A 329 2.68 8.36 -6.11
N GLY A 330 1.96 7.24 -6.05
CA GLY A 330 1.06 6.99 -4.92
C GLY A 330 1.87 6.48 -3.74
N LEU A 331 1.37 6.61 -2.51
CA LEU A 331 2.13 6.18 -1.33
C LEU A 331 1.35 5.16 -0.49
N LEU A 332 2.08 4.34 0.26
CA LEU A 332 1.56 3.45 1.29
C LEU A 332 2.27 3.67 2.62
N TYR A 333 1.53 4.21 3.58
CA TYR A 333 1.87 4.30 5.00
C TYR A 333 1.14 3.20 5.78
N VAL A 334 1.77 2.69 6.84
CA VAL A 334 1.09 1.79 7.79
C VAL A 334 0.01 2.55 8.55
N VAL A 335 -1.16 1.92 8.75
CA VAL A 335 -2.30 2.54 9.42
C VAL A 335 -2.24 2.27 10.93
N GLU A 336 -2.22 3.33 11.72
CA GLU A 336 -2.22 3.28 13.18
C GLU A 336 -3.65 3.41 13.75
N ALA A 337 -3.93 2.72 14.86
CA ALA A 337 -5.17 2.86 15.62
C ALA A 337 -5.23 4.18 16.41
N TYR A 338 -6.26 5.01 16.19
CA TYR A 338 -6.38 6.33 16.85
C TYR A 338 -7.55 6.41 17.84
N CYS A 339 -7.30 6.07 19.11
CA CYS A 339 -8.31 6.00 20.17
C CYS A 339 -9.14 7.27 20.46
N ALA A 340 -8.72 8.48 20.06
CA ALA A 340 -9.44 9.70 20.45
C ALA A 340 -10.73 9.96 19.64
N HIS A 341 -11.04 9.13 18.64
CA HIS A 341 -12.14 9.33 17.69
C HIS A 341 -13.01 8.07 17.55
N ALA A 342 -13.76 7.74 18.61
CA ALA A 342 -14.77 6.68 18.68
C ALA A 342 -14.30 5.21 18.46
N LEU A 343 -13.01 4.98 18.23
CA LEU A 343 -12.43 3.64 18.18
C LEU A 343 -12.46 2.99 19.60
N PRO A 344 -12.97 1.76 19.78
CA PRO A 344 -13.23 1.20 21.11
C PRO A 344 -11.96 0.65 21.77
N CYS A 345 -11.27 1.52 22.51
CA CYS A 345 -10.09 1.16 23.30
C CYS A 345 -10.52 0.68 24.71
N PRO A 346 -9.85 -0.32 25.32
CA PRO A 346 -8.50 -0.81 25.02
C PRO A 346 -8.39 -1.96 24.00
N ASN A 347 -9.49 -2.43 23.41
CA ASN A 347 -9.43 -3.51 22.41
C ASN A 347 -8.63 -3.08 21.17
N TYR A 348 -8.73 -1.80 20.80
CA TYR A 348 -7.72 -1.10 20.02
C TYR A 348 -6.75 -0.37 20.95
N GLN A 349 -5.46 -0.33 20.60
CA GLN A 349 -4.43 0.37 21.35
C GLN A 349 -3.94 1.58 20.57
N HIS A 350 -3.82 2.74 21.21
CA HIS A 350 -3.48 3.99 20.53
C HIS A 350 -2.06 3.94 19.94
N GLY A 351 -1.92 4.29 18.66
CA GLY A 351 -0.64 4.29 17.94
C GLY A 351 -0.14 2.92 17.51
N PHE A 352 -0.91 1.85 17.69
CA PHE A 352 -0.52 0.50 17.25
C PHE A 352 -0.90 0.29 15.78
N GLU A 353 0.00 -0.34 15.04
CA GLU A 353 -0.17 -0.70 13.63
C GLU A 353 -1.30 -1.72 13.45
N LEU A 354 -2.29 -1.39 12.62
CA LEU A 354 -3.41 -2.27 12.33
C LEU A 354 -2.97 -3.41 11.42
N THR A 355 -3.18 -4.64 11.88
CA THR A 355 -3.00 -5.84 11.06
C THR A 355 -4.18 -6.07 10.12
N CYS A 356 -4.08 -7.02 9.21
CA CYS A 356 -5.16 -7.43 8.32
C CYS A 356 -5.01 -8.88 7.87
N ALA A 357 -6.12 -9.52 7.51
CA ALA A 357 -6.13 -10.86 6.92
C ALA A 357 -7.07 -10.90 5.70
N VAL A 358 -6.63 -11.55 4.62
CA VAL A 358 -7.48 -11.82 3.45
C VAL A 358 -7.91 -13.27 3.48
N CYS A 359 -9.22 -13.48 3.36
CA CYS A 359 -9.89 -14.74 3.57
C CYS A 359 -10.81 -15.07 2.38
N THR A 360 -10.95 -16.35 2.04
CA THR A 360 -11.95 -16.81 1.06
C THR A 360 -12.79 -17.99 1.57
N LYS A 361 -13.96 -18.22 0.96
CA LYS A 361 -14.91 -19.28 1.33
C LYS A 361 -15.77 -19.75 0.16
#